data_AF-A0A846M124-F1
#
_entry.id   AF-A0A846M124-F1
#
_cell.length_a   1.000
_cell.length_b   1.000
_cell.length_c   1.000
_cell.angle_alpha   90.00
_cell.angle_beta   90.00
_cell.angle_gamma   90.00
#
_symmetry.space_group_name_H-M   'P 1'
#
loop_
_entity.id
_entity.type
_entity.pdbx_description
1 polymer ?
#
loop_
_entity_poly.entity_id
_entity_poly.type
_entity_poly.pdbx_seq_one_letter_code
_entity_poly.pdbx_strand_id
1 'polypeptide(L)'
;MTAAPWAITTDDHWSAIVAVCEQRDAAWTEEIRKAGNGDKRWRLTEARNADMAQWHIMAVLIAHKLDIPTLIREDLTGVGRPPFPTDREGWLAIVATARRALDKAADRDHLPLYRNLYTVWRWAHLYVHVWALPGLDLRATVTEQRNAA
;
A
#
# COMPACT_ATOMS: atom_id res chain seq x y z
N MET A 1 0.63 -24.74 19.54
CA MET A 1 -0.09 -23.49 19.19
C MET A 1 0.46 -22.98 17.88
N THR A 2 -0.31 -23.05 16.78
CA THR A 2 0.05 -22.39 15.53
C THR A 2 -0.17 -20.89 15.70
N ALA A 3 0.89 -20.10 15.59
CA ALA A 3 0.76 -18.65 15.54
C ALA A 3 -0.20 -18.31 14.40
N ALA A 4 -1.14 -17.40 14.66
CA ALA A 4 -2.10 -17.05 13.64
C ALA A 4 -1.38 -16.52 12.40
N PRO A 5 -1.80 -16.84 11.16
CA PRO A 5 -1.07 -16.45 9.95
C PRO A 5 -0.83 -14.94 9.83
N TRP A 6 -1.64 -14.12 10.50
CA TRP A 6 -1.48 -12.66 10.57
C TRP A 6 -0.49 -12.17 11.63
N ALA A 7 -0.07 -13.03 12.56
CA ALA A 7 0.97 -12.75 13.55
C ALA A 7 2.38 -12.91 12.96
N ILE A 8 2.51 -13.64 11.86
CA ILE A 8 3.79 -13.88 11.21
C ILE A 8 4.00 -12.80 10.16
N THR A 9 4.77 -11.77 10.51
CA THR A 9 5.38 -10.86 9.53
C THR A 9 6.87 -10.93 9.79
N THR A 10 7.64 -11.06 8.72
CA THR A 10 9.09 -11.29 8.69
C THR A 10 9.73 -10.34 7.69
N ASP A 11 11.06 -10.25 7.70
CA ASP A 11 11.83 -9.44 6.75
C ASP A 11 11.56 -9.80 5.28
N ASP A 12 11.12 -11.03 4.99
CA ASP A 12 10.71 -11.45 3.65
C ASP A 12 9.49 -10.66 3.12
N HIS A 13 8.63 -10.19 4.03
CA HIS A 13 7.47 -9.37 3.68
C HIS A 13 7.90 -7.94 3.35
N TRP A 14 8.87 -7.39 4.08
CA TRP A 14 9.49 -6.12 3.72
C TRP A 14 10.18 -6.22 2.36
N SER A 15 10.98 -7.27 2.15
CA SER A 15 11.66 -7.53 0.88
C SER A 15 10.67 -7.66 -0.29
N ALA A 16 9.51 -8.28 -0.08
CA ALA A 16 8.45 -8.36 -1.08
C ALA A 16 7.85 -6.99 -1.41
N ILE A 17 7.64 -6.11 -0.40
CA ILE A 17 7.19 -4.73 -0.62
C ILE A 17 8.22 -3.96 -1.46
N VAL A 18 9.50 -4.00 -1.06
CA VAL A 18 10.60 -3.34 -1.78
C VAL A 18 10.63 -3.78 -3.24
N ALA A 19 10.62 -5.09 -3.48
CA ALA A 19 10.64 -5.66 -4.84
C ALA A 19 9.46 -5.19 -5.69
N VAL A 20 8.24 -5.09 -5.12
CA VAL A 20 7.08 -4.57 -5.84
C VAL A 20 7.25 -3.08 -6.13
N CYS A 21 7.66 -2.27 -5.14
CA CYS A 21 7.88 -0.83 -5.34
C CYS A 21 8.90 -0.57 -6.46
N GLU A 22 10.04 -1.24 -6.44
CA GLU A 22 11.08 -1.11 -7.46
C GLU A 22 10.58 -1.53 -8.85
N GLN A 23 9.91 -2.69 -8.94
CA GLN A 23 9.36 -3.18 -10.21
C GLN A 23 8.34 -2.20 -10.80
N ARG A 24 7.47 -1.64 -9.95
CA ARG A 24 6.44 -0.69 -10.39
C ARG A 24 7.03 0.63 -10.82
N ASP A 25 8.01 1.15 -10.08
CA ASP A 25 8.66 2.40 -10.44
C ASP A 25 9.41 2.28 -11.77
N ALA A 26 10.10 1.16 -11.99
CA ALA A 26 10.73 0.86 -13.28
C ALA A 26 9.69 0.74 -14.42
N ALA A 27 8.56 0.05 -14.19
CA ALA A 27 7.50 -0.08 -15.19
C ALA A 27 6.88 1.28 -15.55
N TRP A 28 6.57 2.11 -14.56
CA TRP A 28 6.03 3.45 -14.80
C TRP A 28 7.03 4.35 -15.52
N THR A 29 8.30 4.32 -15.12
CA THR A 29 9.37 5.08 -15.78
C THR A 29 9.43 4.74 -17.26
N GLU A 30 9.34 3.46 -17.60
CA GLU A 30 9.35 2.99 -18.98
C GLU A 30 8.08 3.40 -19.76
N GLU A 31 6.90 3.34 -19.15
CA GLU A 31 5.64 3.79 -19.77
C GLU A 31 5.64 5.30 -20.05
N ILE A 32 6.12 6.09 -19.08
CA ILE A 32 6.25 7.56 -19.18
C ILE A 32 7.28 7.92 -20.26
N ARG A 33 8.41 7.20 -20.33
CA ARG A 33 9.45 7.39 -21.36
C ARG A 33 8.90 7.11 -22.76
N LYS A 34 8.06 6.08 -22.92
CA LYS A 34 7.38 5.74 -24.18
C LYS A 34 6.25 6.71 -24.55
N ALA A 35 5.89 7.66 -23.69
CA ALA A 35 4.86 8.65 -24.00
C ALA A 35 5.36 9.65 -25.06
N GLY A 36 4.73 9.62 -26.24
CA GLY A 36 5.10 10.43 -27.40
C GLY A 36 4.63 11.90 -27.37
N ASN A 37 3.87 12.32 -26.35
CA ASN A 37 3.46 13.73 -26.19
C ASN A 37 3.37 14.13 -24.71
N GLY A 38 3.38 15.45 -24.46
CA GLY A 38 3.39 16.04 -23.11
C GLY A 38 2.15 15.69 -22.29
N ASP A 39 0.95 15.77 -22.86
CA ASP A 39 -0.31 15.51 -22.16
C ASP A 39 -0.42 14.07 -21.68
N LYS A 40 -0.03 13.11 -22.53
CA LYS A 40 -0.01 11.69 -22.16
C LYS A 40 1.01 11.44 -21.06
N ARG A 41 2.19 12.06 -21.17
CA ARG A 41 3.23 11.95 -20.14
C ARG A 41 2.74 12.46 -18.80
N TRP A 42 2.09 13.63 -18.78
CA TRP A 42 1.49 14.21 -17.57
C TRP A 42 0.47 13.28 -16.92
N ARG A 43 -0.49 12.76 -17.69
CA ARG A 43 -1.50 11.82 -17.17
C ARG A 43 -0.90 10.53 -16.62
N LEU A 44 0.15 10.00 -17.26
CA LEU A 44 0.86 8.81 -16.78
C LEU A 44 1.65 9.10 -15.51
N THR A 45 2.27 10.28 -15.38
CA THR A 45 2.92 10.70 -14.14
C THR A 45 1.93 10.81 -12.98
N GLU A 46 0.75 11.37 -13.22
CA GLU A 46 -0.32 11.44 -12.20
C GLU A 46 -0.79 10.03 -11.79
N ALA A 47 -0.99 9.13 -12.76
CA ALA A 47 -1.34 7.74 -12.49
C ALA A 47 -0.25 7.02 -11.69
N ARG A 48 1.04 7.22 -12.03
CA ARG A 48 2.19 6.73 -11.25
C ARG A 48 2.12 7.25 -9.83
N ASN A 49 1.93 8.55 -9.63
CA ASN A 49 1.93 9.16 -8.30
C ASN A 49 0.80 8.58 -7.42
N ALA A 50 -0.41 8.44 -7.96
CA ALA A 50 -1.53 7.85 -7.25
C ALA A 50 -1.28 6.37 -6.88
N ASP A 51 -0.72 5.60 -7.80
CA ASP A 51 -0.39 4.20 -7.59
C ASP A 51 0.74 4.00 -6.57
N MET A 52 1.86 4.72 -6.72
CA MET A 52 2.99 4.66 -5.80
C MET A 52 2.61 5.15 -4.39
N ALA A 53 1.73 6.14 -4.26
CA ALA A 53 1.23 6.59 -2.96
C ALA A 53 0.56 5.45 -2.17
N GLN A 54 -0.23 4.61 -2.83
CA GLN A 54 -0.88 3.45 -2.18
C GLN A 54 0.16 2.41 -1.73
N TRP A 55 1.19 2.16 -2.53
CA TRP A 55 2.30 1.28 -2.16
C TRP A 55 3.15 1.84 -1.02
N HIS A 56 3.41 3.15 -1.01
CA HIS A 56 4.15 3.78 0.08
C HIS A 56 3.39 3.71 1.41
N ILE A 57 2.06 3.88 1.40
CA ILE A 57 1.23 3.67 2.59
C ILE A 57 1.35 2.21 3.07
N MET A 58 1.27 1.25 2.17
CA MET A 58 1.42 -0.17 2.50
C MET A 58 2.81 -0.48 3.07
N ALA A 59 3.86 0.10 2.49
CA ALA A 59 5.23 -0.02 2.95
C ALA A 59 5.38 0.55 4.36
N VAL A 60 4.82 1.72 4.66
CA VAL A 60 4.83 2.31 6.00
C VAL A 60 4.14 1.41 7.02
N LEU A 61 2.99 0.85 6.66
CA LEU A 61 2.23 -0.01 7.54
C LEU A 61 2.98 -1.32 7.87
N ILE A 62 3.59 -1.96 6.86
CA ILE A 62 4.40 -3.17 7.06
C ILE A 62 5.69 -2.85 7.81
N ALA A 63 6.38 -1.76 7.46
CA ALA A 63 7.57 -1.28 8.16
C ALA A 63 7.30 -1.05 9.64
N HIS A 64 6.18 -0.39 9.98
CA HIS A 64 5.81 -0.16 11.38
C HIS A 64 5.56 -1.45 12.13
N LYS A 65 4.89 -2.42 11.50
CA LYS A 65 4.65 -3.74 12.11
C LYS A 65 5.94 -4.54 12.36
N LEU A 66 6.94 -4.33 11.53
CA LEU A 66 8.22 -5.03 11.55
C LEU A 66 9.32 -4.25 12.32
N ASP A 67 8.99 -3.12 12.93
CA ASP A 67 9.96 -2.22 13.56
C ASP A 67 11.13 -1.82 12.63
N ILE A 68 10.86 -1.70 11.32
CA ILE A 68 11.86 -1.25 10.35
C ILE A 68 12.22 0.21 10.63
N PRO A 69 13.52 0.55 10.70
CA PRO A 69 13.98 1.91 10.92
C PRO A 69 13.37 2.92 9.94
N THR A 70 12.97 4.07 10.46
CA THR A 70 12.39 5.19 9.70
C THR A 70 13.22 5.56 8.47
N LEU A 71 14.56 5.60 8.61
CA LEU A 71 15.48 5.93 7.51
C LEU A 71 15.37 4.95 6.34
N ILE A 72 15.39 3.63 6.62
CA ILE A 72 15.29 2.58 5.58
C ILE A 72 13.97 2.68 4.82
N ARG A 73 12.90 2.99 5.55
CA ARG A 73 11.58 3.20 4.96
C ARG A 73 11.52 4.47 4.13
N GLU A 74 12.13 5.56 4.58
CA GLU A 74 12.22 6.83 3.86
C GLU A 74 13.03 6.72 2.57
N ASP A 75 14.10 5.92 2.57
CA ASP A 75 14.88 5.62 1.37
C ASP A 75 14.01 4.94 0.30
N LEU A 76 13.09 4.07 0.70
CA LEU A 76 12.16 3.42 -0.24
C LEU A 76 11.05 4.35 -0.72
N THR A 77 10.38 5.07 0.20
CA THR A 77 9.16 5.81 -0.12
C THR A 77 9.42 7.24 -0.59
N GLY A 78 10.59 7.80 -0.28
CA GLY A 78 10.88 9.23 -0.39
C GLY A 78 9.99 10.11 0.51
N VAL A 79 9.22 9.50 1.42
CA VAL A 79 8.19 10.16 2.22
C VAL A 79 8.26 9.70 3.67
N GLY A 80 8.64 10.62 4.57
CA GLY A 80 8.73 10.33 6.00
C GLY A 80 7.38 10.11 6.69
N ARG A 81 6.30 10.73 6.19
CA ARG A 81 4.93 10.49 6.68
C ARG A 81 3.93 10.64 5.53
N PRO A 82 3.63 9.57 4.77
CA PRO A 82 2.60 9.68 3.76
C PRO A 82 1.26 9.93 4.47
N PRO A 83 0.45 10.88 3.96
CA PRO A 83 -0.88 11.09 4.52
C PRO A 83 -1.70 9.81 4.33
N PHE A 84 -2.31 9.34 5.41
CA PHE A 84 -3.28 8.26 5.31
C PHE A 84 -4.56 8.77 4.62
N PRO A 85 -5.30 7.89 3.92
CA PRO A 85 -6.56 8.27 3.30
C PRO A 85 -7.55 8.83 4.33
N THR A 86 -8.28 9.87 3.92
CA THR A 86 -9.29 10.55 4.74
C THR A 86 -10.70 10.07 4.46
N ASP A 87 -10.89 9.13 3.53
CA ASP A 87 -12.19 8.60 3.14
C ASP A 87 -12.15 7.07 3.00
N ARG A 88 -13.34 6.48 2.92
CA ARG A 88 -13.52 5.03 2.77
C ARG A 88 -12.94 4.49 1.46
N GLU A 89 -13.07 5.25 0.37
CA GLU A 89 -12.61 4.83 -0.96
C GLU A 89 -11.09 4.66 -1.01
N GLY A 90 -10.33 5.64 -0.50
CA GLY A 90 -8.87 5.58 -0.47
C GLY A 90 -8.35 4.45 0.41
N TRP A 91 -9.00 4.14 1.53
CA TRP A 91 -8.66 2.97 2.35
C TRP A 91 -8.91 1.65 1.62
N LEU A 92 -10.05 1.51 0.94
CA LEU A 92 -10.36 0.32 0.15
C LEU A 92 -9.43 0.17 -1.07
N ALA A 93 -8.98 1.29 -1.66
CA ALA A 93 -8.06 1.28 -2.78
C ALA A 93 -6.71 0.66 -2.43
N ILE A 94 -6.21 0.83 -1.19
CA ILE A 94 -4.98 0.17 -0.72
C ILE A 94 -5.14 -1.36 -0.77
N VAL A 95 -6.26 -1.89 -0.26
CA VAL A 95 -6.53 -3.33 -0.26
C VAL A 95 -6.66 -3.86 -1.69
N ALA A 96 -7.37 -3.13 -2.55
CA ALA A 96 -7.54 -3.49 -3.96
C ALA A 96 -6.20 -3.51 -4.72
N THR A 97 -5.30 -2.57 -4.42
CA THR A 97 -3.96 -2.51 -5.02
C THR A 97 -3.06 -3.66 -4.59
N ALA A 98 -3.05 -3.99 -3.30
CA ALA A 98 -2.35 -5.17 -2.80
C ALA A 98 -2.88 -6.45 -3.48
N ARG A 99 -4.21 -6.55 -3.65
CA ARG A 99 -4.84 -7.70 -4.33
C ARG A 99 -4.39 -7.83 -5.78
N ARG A 100 -4.38 -6.73 -6.54
CA ARG A 100 -3.94 -6.74 -7.95
C ARG A 100 -2.48 -7.19 -8.10
N ALA A 101 -1.60 -6.80 -7.19
CA ALA A 101 -0.21 -7.27 -7.23
C ALA A 101 -0.08 -8.75 -6.87
N LEU A 102 -0.87 -9.23 -5.92
CA LEU A 102 -0.95 -10.65 -5.60
C LEU A 102 -1.39 -11.48 -6.82
N ASP A 103 -2.46 -11.06 -7.50
CA ASP A 103 -2.97 -11.75 -8.70
C ASP A 103 -1.90 -11.78 -9.80
N LYS A 104 -1.18 -10.67 -10.04
CA LYS A 104 -0.05 -10.63 -10.98
C LYS A 104 1.11 -11.55 -10.59
N ALA A 105 1.38 -11.73 -9.29
CA ALA A 105 2.42 -12.64 -8.82
C ALA A 105 2.01 -14.11 -9.03
N ALA A 106 0.71 -14.41 -8.90
CA ALA A 106 0.16 -15.73 -9.22
C ALA A 106 0.28 -16.03 -10.72
N ASP A 107 -0.10 -15.08 -11.59
CA ASP A 107 -0.05 -15.24 -13.05
C ASP A 107 1.37 -15.48 -13.59
N ARG A 108 2.40 -15.03 -12.85
CA ARG A 108 3.81 -15.16 -13.22
C ARG A 108 4.51 -16.37 -12.60
N ASP A 109 3.77 -17.27 -11.94
CA ASP A 109 4.29 -18.43 -11.21
C ASP A 109 5.40 -18.08 -10.19
N HIS A 110 5.42 -16.85 -9.67
CA HIS A 110 6.43 -16.42 -8.70
C HIS A 110 5.99 -16.81 -7.27
N LEU A 111 5.98 -18.11 -6.98
CA LEU A 111 5.43 -18.68 -5.75
C LEU A 111 5.94 -18.04 -4.44
N PRO A 112 7.24 -17.69 -4.27
CA PRO A 112 7.71 -16.99 -3.07
C PRO A 112 7.07 -15.60 -2.87
N LEU A 113 7.10 -14.76 -3.92
CA LEU A 113 6.51 -13.43 -3.91
C LEU A 113 5.00 -13.50 -3.67
N TYR A 114 4.31 -14.45 -4.32
CA TYR A 114 2.87 -14.68 -4.10
C TYR A 114 2.56 -14.94 -2.61
N ARG A 115 3.31 -15.83 -1.95
CA ARG A 115 3.09 -16.16 -0.53
C ARG A 115 3.27 -14.94 0.36
N ASN A 116 4.33 -14.17 0.14
CA ASN A 116 4.60 -12.98 0.95
C ASN A 116 3.54 -11.88 0.70
N LEU A 117 3.17 -11.64 -0.55
CA LEU A 117 2.12 -10.68 -0.90
C LEU A 117 0.74 -11.12 -0.40
N TYR A 118 0.47 -12.42 -0.30
CA TYR A 118 -0.79 -12.91 0.27
C TYR A 118 -0.91 -12.53 1.74
N THR A 119 0.15 -12.72 2.52
CA THR A 119 0.20 -12.32 3.93
C THR A 119 0.07 -10.81 4.08
N VAL A 120 0.80 -10.03 3.27
CA VAL A 120 0.70 -8.56 3.24
C VAL A 120 -0.73 -8.11 2.93
N TRP A 121 -1.34 -8.63 1.87
CA TRP A 121 -2.71 -8.31 1.46
C TRP A 121 -3.71 -8.64 2.57
N ARG A 122 -3.61 -9.83 3.17
CA ARG A 122 -4.50 -10.26 4.26
C ARG A 122 -4.37 -9.35 5.48
N TRP A 123 -3.15 -8.93 5.83
CA TRP A 123 -2.93 -8.01 6.92
C TRP A 123 -3.51 -6.62 6.61
N ALA A 124 -3.26 -6.08 5.41
CA ALA A 124 -3.82 -4.80 4.98
C ALA A 124 -5.36 -4.83 4.99
N HIS A 125 -5.96 -5.93 4.52
CA HIS A 125 -7.41 -6.14 4.57
C HIS A 125 -7.95 -6.09 6.01
N LEU A 126 -7.31 -6.80 6.93
CA LEU A 126 -7.70 -6.78 8.35
C LEU A 126 -7.53 -5.39 8.97
N TYR A 127 -6.39 -4.74 8.76
CA TYR A 127 -6.14 -3.39 9.25
C TYR A 127 -7.20 -2.41 8.75
N VAL A 128 -7.50 -2.42 7.46
CA VAL A 128 -8.46 -1.50 6.85
C VAL A 128 -9.87 -1.73 7.37
N HIS A 129 -10.37 -2.97 7.34
CA HIS A 129 -11.76 -3.26 7.68
C HIS A 129 -12.04 -3.27 9.18
N VAL A 130 -11.06 -3.62 10.02
CA VAL A 130 -11.26 -3.74 11.47
C VAL A 130 -10.86 -2.48 12.21
N TRP A 131 -9.90 -1.69 11.69
CA TRP A 131 -9.38 -0.52 12.40
C TRP A 131 -9.63 0.79 11.64
N ALA A 132 -9.19 0.89 10.39
CA ALA A 132 -9.19 2.17 9.68
C ALA A 132 -10.61 2.68 9.37
N LEU A 133 -11.46 1.84 8.77
CA LEU A 133 -12.83 2.23 8.41
C LEU A 133 -13.71 2.50 9.64
N PRO A 134 -13.73 1.65 10.69
CA PRO A 134 -14.50 1.97 11.89
C PRO A 134 -14.04 3.26 12.57
N GLY A 135 -12.72 3.53 12.59
CA GLY A 135 -12.18 4.78 13.11
C GLY A 135 -12.61 6.03 12.32
N LEU A 136 -12.82 5.88 11.01
CA LEU A 136 -13.34 6.94 10.15
C LEU A 136 -14.81 7.26 10.49
N ASP A 137 -15.62 6.22 10.58
CA ASP A 137 -17.06 6.33 10.84
C ASP A 137 -17.31 6.99 12.22
N LEU A 138 -16.51 6.65 13.24
CA LEU A 138 -16.57 7.29 14.56
C LEU A 138 -16.22 8.78 14.54
N ARG A 139 -15.22 9.21 13.76
CA ARG A 139 -14.84 10.64 13.66
C ARG A 139 -15.92 11.49 13.01
N ALA A 140 -16.62 10.95 12.02
CA ALA A 140 -17.76 11.63 11.40
C ALA A 140 -18.86 11.89 12.43
N THR A 141 -19.24 10.86 13.20
CA THR A 141 -20.26 10.98 14.25
C THR A 141 -19.87 12.00 15.34
N VAL A 142 -18.62 12.01 15.79
CA VAL A 142 -18.15 12.99 16.81
C VAL A 142 -18.20 14.42 16.27
N THR A 143 -17.86 14.62 14.99
CA THR A 143 -17.89 15.93 14.35
C THR A 143 -19.33 16.45 14.22
N GLU A 144 -20.26 15.59 13.84
CA GLU A 144 -21.70 15.91 13.77
C GLU A 144 -22.27 16.28 15.14
N GLN A 145 -21.95 15.51 16.19
CA GLN A 145 -22.38 15.81 17.56
C GLN A 145 -21.86 17.15 18.06
N ARG A 146 -20.62 17.51 17.75
CA ARG A 146 -20.03 18.80 18.14
C ARG A 146 -20.68 19.98 17.42
N ASN A 147 -21.09 19.82 16.17
CA ASN A 147 -21.72 20.89 15.39
C ASN A 147 -23.21 21.09 15.73
N ALA A 148 -23.84 20.12 16.42
CA ALA A 148 -25.23 20.17 16.84
C ALA A 148 -25.46 20.69 18.27
N ALA A 149 -24.38 20.93 19.03
CA ALA A 149 -24.39 21.48 20.40
C ALA A 149 -24.04 22.97 20.40
#